data_AF-A0A377DRH5-F1
#
_entry.id   AF-A0A377DRH5-F1
#
_cell.length_a   1.000
_cell.length_b   1.000
_cell.length_c   1.000
_cell.angle_alpha   90.00
_cell.angle_beta   90.00
_cell.angle_gamma   90.00
#
_symmetry.space_group_name_H-M   'P 1'
#
loop_
_entity.id
_entity.type
_entity.pdbx_description
1 polymer ?
#
loop_
_entity_poly.entity_id
_entity_poly.type
_entity_poly.pdbx_seq_one_letter_code
_entity_poly.pdbx_strand_id
1 'polypeptide(L)' 'MKVAERTGSSDKLLAVADWRQSPLFSDEERLALEYAEAASVTPPTVDDALRTRLAAHFDAQALTETDGIDRPAKSVSPF' A
#
# COMPACT_ATOMS: atom_id res chain seq x y z
N MET A 1 3.09 20.26 -5.55
CA MET A 1 1.64 20.48 -5.29
C MET A 1 0.85 19.32 -5.89
N LYS A 2 0.73 18.18 -5.21
CA LYS A 2 -0.04 17.02 -5.69
C LYS A 2 -1.46 17.10 -5.08
N VAL A 3 -2.25 18.05 -5.59
CA VAL A 3 -3.62 18.31 -5.07
C VAL A 3 -4.71 17.54 -5.83
N ALA A 4 -4.34 16.66 -6.76
CA ALA A 4 -5.27 15.96 -7.63
C ALA A 4 -5.88 14.67 -7.02
N GLU A 5 -5.39 14.20 -5.88
CA GLU A 5 -5.76 12.86 -5.38
C GLU A 5 -6.98 12.87 -4.45
N ARG A 6 -7.37 14.04 -3.93
CA ARG A 6 -8.42 14.15 -2.91
C ARG A 6 -9.84 13.93 -3.44
N THR A 7 -10.11 14.19 -4.71
CA THR A 7 -11.47 14.06 -5.26
C THR A 7 -11.83 12.59 -5.50
N GLY A 8 -10.89 11.79 -6.00
CA GLY A 8 -11.10 10.34 -6.20
C GLY A 8 -11.22 9.55 -4.91
N SER A 9 -10.68 10.06 -3.78
CA SER A 9 -10.79 9.40 -2.48
C SER A 9 -12.22 9.29 -1.99
N SER A 10 -13.08 10.28 -2.23
CA SER A 10 -14.47 10.25 -1.75
C SER A 10 -15.31 9.19 -2.47
N ASP A 11 -15.21 9.12 -3.79
CA ASP A 11 -15.90 8.09 -4.59
C ASP A 11 -15.37 6.68 -4.29
N LYS A 12 -14.05 6.54 -4.08
CA LYS A 12 -13.43 5.29 -3.63
C LYS A 12 -13.89 4.89 -2.24
N LEU A 13 -14.05 5.83 -1.30
CA LEU A 13 -14.55 5.55 0.05
C LEU A 13 -15.98 5.01 0.05
N LEU A 14 -16.85 5.50 -0.84
CA LEU A 14 -18.19 4.90 -1.02
C LEU A 14 -18.11 3.54 -1.72
N ALA A 15 -17.25 3.42 -2.73
CA ALA A 15 -17.11 2.19 -3.50
C ALA A 15 -16.32 1.10 -2.78
N VAL A 16 -15.70 1.40 -1.63
CA VAL A 16 -14.90 0.43 -0.86
C VAL A 16 -15.75 -0.71 -0.32
N ALA A 17 -17.07 -0.53 -0.15
CA ALA A 17 -17.96 -1.63 0.22
C ALA A 17 -18.11 -2.66 -0.92
N ASP A 18 -18.07 -2.20 -2.16
CA ASP A 18 -18.23 -3.00 -3.39
C ASP A 18 -16.92 -3.04 -4.21
N TRP A 19 -15.78 -2.96 -3.53
CA TRP A 19 -14.46 -2.78 -4.15
C TRP A 19 -14.12 -3.86 -5.19
N ARG A 20 -14.62 -5.09 -5.00
CA ARG A 20 -14.47 -6.22 -5.92
C ARG A 20 -15.13 -5.98 -7.28
N GLN A 21 -16.24 -5.24 -7.30
CA GLN A 21 -17.03 -4.94 -8.49
C GLN A 21 -16.72 -3.55 -9.04
N SER A 22 -16.14 -2.67 -8.22
CA SER A 22 -15.86 -1.29 -8.59
C SER A 22 -14.67 -1.17 -9.56
N PRO A 23 -14.84 -0.46 -10.70
CA PRO A 23 -13.74 -0.16 -11.62
C PRO A 23 -12.82 0.96 -11.10
N LEU A 24 -13.13 1.56 -9.94
CA LEU A 24 -12.31 2.62 -9.35
C LEU A 24 -11.01 2.10 -8.72
N PHE A 25 -10.93 0.80 -8.43
CA PHE A 25 -9.77 0.17 -7.81
C PHE A 25 -8.93 -0.57 -8.84
N SER A 26 -7.65 -0.25 -8.84
CA SER A 26 -6.61 -0.97 -9.58
C SER A 26 -6.38 -2.36 -8.98
N ASP A 27 -5.78 -3.28 -9.72
CA ASP A 27 -5.48 -4.64 -9.24
C ASP A 27 -4.64 -4.63 -7.94
N GLU A 28 -3.76 -3.66 -7.78
CA GLU A 28 -2.93 -3.47 -6.57
C GLU A 28 -3.77 -3.01 -5.37
N GLU A 29 -4.70 -2.07 -5.57
CA GLU A 29 -5.60 -1.58 -4.53
C GLU A 29 -6.58 -2.68 -4.09
N ARG A 30 -7.04 -3.49 -5.04
CA ARG A 30 -7.86 -4.69 -4.79
C ARG A 30 -7.12 -5.71 -3.93
N LEU A 31 -5.84 -5.95 -4.23
CA LEU A 31 -4.99 -6.85 -3.44
C LEU A 31 -4.81 -6.35 -2.00
N ALA A 32 -4.65 -5.04 -1.81
CA ALA A 32 -4.55 -4.43 -0.49
C ALA A 32 -5.85 -4.53 0.31
N LEU A 33 -7.00 -4.34 -0.33
CA LEU A 33 -8.32 -4.50 0.29
C LEU A 33 -8.61 -5.96 0.66
N GLU A 34 -8.24 -6.92 -0.20
CA GLU A 34 -8.34 -8.35 0.10
C GLU A 34 -7.53 -8.73 1.33
N TYR A 35 -6.29 -8.22 1.41
CA TYR A 35 -5.44 -8.40 2.58
C TYR A 35 -6.07 -7.80 3.85
N ALA A 36 -6.60 -6.58 3.77
CA ALA A 36 -7.24 -5.91 4.90
C ALA A 36 -8.47 -6.67 5.42
N GLU A 37 -9.28 -7.24 4.52
CA GLU A 37 -10.40 -8.11 4.91
C GLU A 37 -9.90 -9.38 5.61
N ALA A 38 -8.95 -10.11 5.00
CA ALA A 38 -8.42 -11.34 5.57
C ALA A 38 -7.72 -11.12 6.92
N ALA A 39 -7.08 -9.95 7.11
CA ALA A 39 -6.42 -9.56 8.35
C ALA A 39 -7.40 -9.15 9.46
N SER A 40 -8.59 -8.69 9.09
CA SER A 40 -9.63 -8.27 10.04
C SER A 40 -10.43 -9.45 10.61
N VAL A 41 -10.44 -10.60 9.93
CA VAL A 41 -11.05 -11.83 10.43
C VAL A 41 -10.23 -12.39 11.59
N THR A 42 -10.89 -12.87 12.65
CA THR A 42 -10.23 -13.55 13.77
C THR A 42 -10.77 -14.99 13.89
N PRO A 43 -9.92 -16.03 13.80
CA PRO A 43 -8.47 -15.96 13.57
C PRO A 43 -8.14 -15.46 12.14
N PRO A 44 -7.02 -14.76 11.96
CA PRO A 44 -6.65 -14.21 10.66
C PRO A 44 -6.42 -15.34 9.65
N THR A 45 -7.17 -15.29 8.56
CA THR A 45 -7.04 -16.22 7.42
C THR A 45 -6.18 -15.60 6.31
N VAL A 46 -5.27 -14.69 6.69
CA VAL A 46 -4.31 -14.09 5.76
C VAL A 46 -3.30 -15.13 5.31
N ASP A 47 -3.40 -15.51 4.05
CA ASP A 47 -2.43 -16.39 3.40
C ASP A 47 -1.04 -15.71 3.28
N ASP A 48 0.03 -16.48 3.49
CA ASP A 48 1.40 -15.97 3.43
C ASP A 48 1.81 -15.59 1.99
N ALA A 49 1.22 -16.23 0.98
CA ALA A 49 1.41 -15.85 -0.42
C ALA A 49 0.75 -14.49 -0.73
N LEU A 50 -0.39 -14.19 -0.11
CA LEU A 50 -1.03 -12.88 -0.23
C LEU A 50 -0.16 -11.78 0.39
N ARG A 51 0.43 -12.04 1.56
CA ARG A 51 1.42 -11.15 2.19
C ARG A 51 2.63 -10.91 1.30
N THR A 52 3.19 -11.96 0.72
CA THR A 52 4.38 -11.87 -0.14
C THR A 52 4.10 -11.04 -1.39
N ARG A 53 2.96 -11.26 -2.04
CA ARG A 53 2.54 -10.46 -3.21
C ARG A 53 2.36 -9.00 -2.83
N LEU A 54 1.66 -8.72 -1.74
CA LEU A 54 1.49 -7.35 -1.24
C LEU A 54 2.83 -6.68 -0.95
N ALA A 55 3.73 -7.37 -0.23
CA ALA A 55 5.06 -6.86 0.10
C ALA A 55 5.89 -6.55 -1.15
N ALA A 56 5.83 -7.38 -2.20
CA ALA A 56 6.54 -7.13 -3.46
C ALA A 56 6.06 -5.86 -4.18
N HIS A 57 4.75 -5.55 -4.12
CA HIS A 57 4.18 -4.34 -4.71
C HIS A 57 4.53 -3.07 -3.91
N PHE A 58 4.42 -3.13 -2.58
CA PHE A 58 4.71 -1.98 -1.72
C PHE A 58 6.21 -1.68 -1.60
N ASP A 59 7.08 -2.70 -1.64
CA ASP A 59 8.54 -2.51 -1.66
C ASP A 59 8.98 -1.85 -2.97
N ALA A 60 8.42 -2.25 -4.11
CA ALA A 60 8.66 -1.61 -5.40
C ALA A 60 8.19 -0.13 -5.43
N GLN A 61 7.08 0.20 -4.77
CA GLN A 61 6.61 1.58 -4.60
C GLN A 61 7.48 2.38 -3.62
N ALA A 62 7.94 1.78 -2.51
CA ALA A 62 8.83 2.45 -1.56
C ALA A 62 10.19 2.81 -2.19
N LEU A 63 10.68 1.96 -3.11
CA LEU A 63 11.90 2.20 -3.88
C LEU A 63 11.76 3.33 -4.90
N THR A 64 10.55 3.68 -5.35
CA THR A 64 10.37 4.77 -6.33
C THR A 64 10.36 6.17 -5.72
N GLU A 65 10.27 6.30 -4.38
CA GLU A 65 10.24 7.60 -3.68
C GLU A 65 11.46 7.85 -2.77
N THR A 66 12.56 7.10 -2.89
CA THR A 66 13.76 7.31 -2.03
C THR A 66 15.09 7.56 -2.72
N ASP A 67 15.17 7.78 -4.04
CA ASP A 67 16.40 8.36 -4.64
C ASP A 67 16.45 9.89 -4.48
N GLY A 68 16.10 10.38 -3.30
CA GLY A 68 15.97 11.82 -3.10
C GLY A 68 15.69 12.27 -1.68
N ILE A 69 16.20 11.60 -0.64
CA ILE A 69 16.48 12.23 0.66
C ILE A 69 17.64 11.46 1.31
N ASP A 70 18.82 12.10 1.23
CA ASP A 70 19.74 12.28 2.35
C ASP A 70 19.83 11.13 3.37
N ARG A 71 20.65 10.12 3.05
CA ARG A 71 21.32 9.37 4.11
C ARG A 71 22.64 10.09 4.38
N PRO A 72 22.79 10.87 5.47
CA PRO A 72 24.10 11.35 5.86
C PRO A 72 25.00 10.13 6.09
N ALA A 73 26.13 10.12 5.40
CA ALA A 73 27.22 9.20 5.67
C ALA A 73 27.43 9.18 7.19
N LYS A 74 27.37 7.98 7.79
CA LYS A 74 27.76 7.77 9.17
C LYS A 74 29.22 8.23 9.31
N SER A 75 29.40 9.48 9.71
CA SER A 75 30.66 10.07 10.10
C SER A 75 30.53 10.54 11.54
N VAL A 76 30.35 9.62 12.47
CA VAL A 76 30.82 9.81 13.85
C VAL A 76 31.06 8.43 14.46
N SER A 77 32.31 8.06 14.65
CA SER A 77 32.80 7.78 16.00
C SER A 77 34.32 7.85 16.06
N PRO A 78 34.88 8.58 17.03
CA PRO A 78 36.31 8.74 17.24
C PRO A 78 36.84 7.56 18.05
N PHE A 79 37.97 7.01 17.62
CA PHE A 79 39.05 6.49 18.46
C PHE A 79 40.35 6.59 17.66
#